data_AF-A0AAD5DD46-F1
#
_entry.id   AF-A0AAD5DD46-F1
#
_cell.length_a   1.000
_cell.length_b   1.000
_cell.length_c   1.000
_cell.angle_alpha   90.00
_cell.angle_beta   90.00
_cell.angle_gamma   90.00
#
_symmetry.space_group_name_H-M   'P 1'
#
loop_
_entity.id
_entity.type
_entity.pdbx_description
1 polymer ?
#
loop_
_entity_poly.entity_id
_entity_poly.type
_entity_poly.pdbx_seq_one_letter_code
_entity_poly.pdbx_strand_id
1 'polypeptide(L)'
;MTSTITTFPYKNTPRAFKTRTNQTQRLRVSCNLAPEDQDRGDNTLINCCPPKLQKTIKPFVFPTENTVRMRWSAHKGTPEQMKKFKTAIQAMKDLPHDHPHSFASQAKIHCAYCNGAYTEVNSGFPDTRIEIHNSWLFFPFHRWYLYFFERILGKLINDPTFALPFWQWDETDGMQMPQMFVPENIDVNKNFLYDPFRDNKHLPPAIVDLDYADNDKPHNDQVQRNKCTMYRDLISNAGDPISFFGAIYEAGEEPIPDDKSIGSVETGCHNNVHRWVGDPNQPLHEDMGVFYSAARDPLFYAHHANIDRMWKLWKELRLPGHVDLTHPSWLNASYVFYDENEDLVMAMLMMLMLVVPYGQMARGYGQQVLVVFASLAVTYGLKPWVTTSRH
;
A
#
# COMPACT_ATOMS: atom_id res chain seq x y z
N MET A 1 37.48 -8.93 -41.29
CA MET A 1 35.99 -8.89 -41.31
C MET A 1 35.56 -8.05 -40.12
N THR A 2 35.24 -6.80 -40.39
CA THR A 2 34.83 -5.77 -39.43
C THR A 2 33.36 -5.98 -39.06
N SER A 3 33.03 -6.01 -37.77
CA SER A 3 31.64 -6.06 -37.30
C SER A 3 31.03 -4.66 -37.31
N THR A 4 29.85 -4.55 -37.92
CA THR A 4 29.01 -3.35 -37.93
C THR A 4 28.09 -3.41 -36.72
N ILE A 5 28.34 -2.55 -35.74
CA ILE A 5 27.39 -2.20 -34.68
C ILE A 5 26.49 -1.09 -35.24
N THR A 6 25.23 -1.40 -35.47
CA THR A 6 24.19 -0.42 -35.82
C THR A 6 23.79 0.36 -34.58
N THR A 7 24.22 1.62 -34.52
CA THR A 7 23.76 2.61 -33.53
C THR A 7 22.39 3.16 -33.95
N PHE A 8 21.37 2.99 -33.11
CA PHE A 8 20.10 3.70 -33.26
C PHE A 8 20.29 5.18 -32.86
N PRO A 9 19.84 6.16 -33.65
CA PRO A 9 20.00 7.57 -33.31
C PRO A 9 18.94 7.97 -32.26
N TYR A 10 19.40 8.13 -31.02
CA TYR A 10 18.64 8.82 -29.96
C TYR A 10 18.48 10.28 -30.36
N LYS A 11 17.29 10.66 -30.84
CA LYS A 11 16.96 12.08 -31.10
C LYS A 11 16.72 12.77 -29.75
N ASN A 12 17.79 13.35 -29.20
CA ASN A 12 17.69 14.39 -28.19
C ASN A 12 17.04 15.64 -28.79
N THR A 13 15.72 15.75 -28.69
CA THR A 13 15.04 17.04 -28.71
C THR A 13 14.68 17.42 -27.29
N PRO A 14 15.34 18.44 -26.68
CA PRO A 14 14.91 18.95 -25.39
C PRO A 14 13.58 19.67 -25.59
N ARG A 15 12.46 19.01 -25.27
CA ARG A 15 11.20 19.74 -25.06
C ARG A 15 11.39 20.54 -23.77
N ALA A 16 11.49 21.85 -23.93
CA ALA A 16 11.67 22.79 -22.84
C ALA A 16 10.62 22.54 -21.75
N PHE A 17 11.07 22.04 -20.60
CA PHE A 17 10.34 22.12 -19.34
C PHE A 17 10.12 23.61 -19.07
N LYS A 18 8.91 24.11 -19.36
CA LYS A 18 8.48 25.39 -18.81
C LYS A 18 8.33 25.17 -17.31
N THR A 19 9.32 25.64 -16.55
CA THR A 19 9.20 25.90 -15.12
C THR A 19 8.01 26.82 -14.90
N ARG A 20 6.83 26.25 -14.60
CA ARG A 20 5.65 27.01 -14.17
C ARG A 20 5.79 27.37 -12.71
N THR A 21 6.63 28.35 -12.43
CA THR A 21 6.49 29.16 -11.22
C THR A 21 5.40 30.20 -11.48
N ASN A 22 4.43 30.31 -10.56
CA ASN A 22 3.33 31.31 -10.54
C ASN A 22 2.14 31.15 -11.52
N GLN A 23 1.39 30.05 -11.43
CA GLN A 23 -0.06 30.14 -11.63
C GLN A 23 -0.78 29.37 -10.53
N THR A 24 -1.65 30.06 -9.79
CA THR A 24 -2.82 29.46 -9.11
C THR A 24 -3.74 28.88 -10.17
N GLN A 25 -3.29 27.83 -10.85
CA GLN A 25 -4.14 27.01 -11.68
C GLN A 25 -5.01 26.26 -10.69
N ARG A 26 -6.31 26.57 -10.65
CA ARG A 26 -7.28 25.76 -9.89
C ARG A 26 -7.12 24.32 -10.37
N LEU A 27 -6.52 23.47 -9.53
CA LEU A 27 -6.43 22.03 -9.80
C LEU A 27 -7.82 21.53 -10.14
N ARG A 28 -7.93 20.87 -11.29
CA ARG A 28 -9.18 20.25 -11.71
C ARG A 28 -9.18 18.83 -11.15
N VAL A 29 -10.02 18.57 -10.16
CA VAL A 29 -10.34 17.21 -9.74
C VAL A 29 -11.50 16.76 -10.60
N SER A 30 -11.20 16.08 -11.70
CA SER A 30 -12.20 15.38 -12.51
C SER A 30 -12.16 13.91 -12.14
N CYS A 31 -13.31 13.33 -11.83
CA CYS A 31 -13.44 11.91 -11.56
C CYS A 31 -14.53 11.34 -12.47
N ASN A 32 -14.21 10.24 -13.12
CA ASN A 32 -15.07 9.51 -14.05
C ASN A 32 -15.50 8.17 -13.44
N LEU A 33 -16.45 7.51 -14.08
CA LEU A 33 -16.71 6.10 -13.77
C LEU A 33 -15.47 5.28 -14.15
N ALA A 34 -15.12 4.32 -13.32
CA ALA A 34 -14.00 3.41 -13.52
C ALA A 34 -14.51 2.09 -14.14
N PRO A 35 -13.77 1.42 -15.03
CA PRO A 35 -14.01 0.01 -15.34
C PRO A 35 -13.88 -0.87 -14.09
N GLU A 36 -14.78 -1.83 -13.94
CA GLU A 36 -14.74 -2.83 -12.86
C GLU A 36 -13.53 -3.77 -13.00
N ASP A 37 -13.25 -4.18 -14.23
CA ASP A 37 -12.08 -4.96 -14.61
C ASP A 37 -11.40 -4.27 -15.80
N GLN A 38 -10.09 -4.05 -15.69
CA GLN A 38 -9.33 -3.39 -16.74
C GLN A 38 -9.06 -4.32 -17.95
N ASP A 39 -9.18 -5.64 -17.75
CA ASP A 39 -8.83 -6.67 -18.73
C ASP A 39 -10.05 -7.39 -19.33
N ARG A 40 -11.23 -7.35 -18.68
CA ARG A 40 -12.48 -7.82 -19.30
C ARG A 40 -12.99 -6.81 -20.31
N GLY A 41 -13.29 -7.30 -21.50
CA GLY A 41 -13.98 -6.54 -22.56
C GLY A 41 -15.46 -6.24 -22.27
N ASP A 42 -15.93 -6.43 -21.04
CA ASP A 42 -17.25 -5.96 -20.61
C ASP A 42 -17.12 -4.53 -20.05
N ASN A 43 -17.91 -3.60 -20.58
CA ASN A 43 -17.85 -2.19 -20.22
C ASN A 43 -18.58 -1.91 -18.89
N THR A 44 -18.49 -2.79 -17.89
CA THR A 44 -19.14 -2.54 -16.60
C THR A 44 -18.40 -1.42 -15.88
N LEU A 45 -19.14 -0.33 -15.62
CA LEU A 45 -18.61 0.90 -15.04
C LEU A 45 -19.10 1.05 -13.60
N ILE A 46 -18.16 1.31 -12.70
CA ILE A 46 -18.37 1.51 -11.28
C ILE A 46 -18.10 2.95 -10.87
N ASN A 47 -18.86 3.45 -9.89
CA ASN A 47 -18.69 4.81 -9.39
C ASN A 47 -17.81 4.83 -8.14
N CYS A 48 -16.53 5.14 -8.37
CA CYS A 48 -15.53 5.26 -7.31
C CYS A 48 -15.24 6.72 -6.93
N CYS A 49 -16.03 7.67 -7.44
CA CYS A 49 -15.76 9.06 -7.18
C CYS A 49 -15.99 9.45 -5.72
N PRO A 50 -15.08 10.26 -5.14
CA PRO A 50 -15.25 10.76 -3.79
C PRO A 50 -16.45 11.71 -3.72
N PRO A 51 -17.03 11.91 -2.52
CA PRO A 51 -18.11 12.86 -2.34
C PRO A 51 -17.67 14.29 -2.67
N LYS A 52 -18.57 15.07 -3.28
CA LYS A 52 -18.30 16.43 -3.74
C LYS A 52 -18.70 17.45 -2.67
N LEU A 53 -17.79 17.75 -1.74
CA LEU A 53 -18.03 18.73 -0.66
C LEU A 53 -17.71 20.19 -1.03
N GLN A 54 -17.45 20.49 -2.32
CA GLN A 54 -17.11 21.83 -2.82
C GLN A 54 -15.94 22.51 -2.06
N LYS A 55 -15.01 21.71 -1.51
CA LYS A 55 -13.84 22.19 -0.78
C LYS A 55 -12.74 22.66 -1.76
N THR A 56 -11.96 23.63 -1.34
CA THR A 56 -10.71 24.01 -2.03
C THR A 56 -9.58 23.09 -1.59
N ILE A 57 -8.77 22.62 -2.54
CA ILE A 57 -7.57 21.83 -2.22
C ILE A 57 -6.56 22.71 -1.49
N LYS A 58 -6.08 22.22 -0.34
CA LYS A 58 -5.03 22.84 0.47
C LYS A 58 -3.73 22.05 0.32
N PRO A 59 -2.56 22.69 0.40
CA PRO A 59 -1.30 21.96 0.48
C PRO A 59 -1.21 21.20 1.82
N PHE A 60 -0.56 20.05 1.81
CA PHE A 60 -0.23 19.32 3.03
C PHE A 60 0.62 20.16 4.00
N VAL A 61 0.31 20.07 5.28
CA VAL A 61 1.05 20.69 6.37
C VAL A 61 1.43 19.58 7.35
N PHE A 62 2.69 19.59 7.81
CA PHE A 62 3.14 18.58 8.76
C PHE A 62 2.32 18.63 10.05
N PRO A 63 1.98 17.45 10.62
CA PRO A 63 1.32 17.39 11.91
C PRO A 63 2.16 18.08 12.98
N THR A 64 1.52 18.91 13.79
CA THR A 64 2.16 19.56 14.95
C THR A 64 2.12 18.70 16.20
N GLU A 65 1.55 17.49 16.12
CA GLU A 65 1.46 16.60 17.27
C GLU A 65 2.85 16.06 17.64
N ASN A 66 3.11 15.98 18.95
CA ASN A 66 4.35 15.43 19.49
C ASN A 66 4.28 13.92 19.78
N THR A 67 3.12 13.30 19.51
CA THR A 67 2.88 11.89 19.82
C THR A 67 3.12 11.03 18.60
N VAL A 68 4.01 10.05 18.74
CA VAL A 68 4.26 9.04 17.71
C VAL A 68 3.20 7.95 17.80
N ARG A 69 2.50 7.67 16.69
CA ARG A 69 1.57 6.56 16.56
C ARG A 69 2.35 5.26 16.34
N MET A 70 2.20 4.32 17.27
CA MET A 70 2.96 3.06 17.23
C MET A 70 2.08 1.93 16.69
N ARG A 71 2.19 1.68 15.38
CA ARG A 71 1.51 0.54 14.76
C ARG A 71 1.94 -0.77 15.40
N TRP A 72 1.00 -1.68 15.57
CA TRP A 72 1.16 -2.88 16.40
C TRP A 72 0.84 -4.15 15.62
N SER A 73 1.51 -5.24 15.98
CA SER A 73 1.35 -6.50 15.25
C SER A 73 -0.02 -7.11 15.55
N ALA A 74 -0.81 -7.37 14.50
CA ALA A 74 -2.21 -7.78 14.63
C ALA A 74 -2.40 -9.06 15.47
N HIS A 75 -1.43 -9.99 15.45
CA HIS A 75 -1.46 -11.24 16.22
C HIS A 75 -0.98 -11.09 17.69
N LYS A 76 -0.36 -9.95 18.03
CA LYS A 76 0.16 -9.63 19.39
C LYS A 76 -0.53 -8.40 20.00
N GLY A 77 -1.66 -7.97 19.46
CA GLY A 77 -2.39 -6.81 19.93
C GLY A 77 -2.85 -6.97 21.38
N THR A 78 -2.67 -5.94 22.19
CA THR A 78 -3.27 -5.88 23.53
C THR A 78 -4.80 -5.78 23.42
N PRO A 79 -5.57 -6.21 24.45
CA PRO A 79 -7.01 -6.05 24.47
C PRO A 79 -7.46 -4.61 24.22
N GLU A 80 -6.71 -3.63 24.72
CA GLU A 80 -7.00 -2.21 24.52
C GLU A 80 -6.76 -1.75 23.08
N GLN A 81 -5.65 -2.16 22.46
CA GLN A 81 -5.39 -1.89 21.04
C GLN A 81 -6.49 -2.46 20.14
N MET A 82 -6.88 -3.72 20.37
CA MET A 82 -7.94 -4.37 19.62
C MET A 82 -9.29 -3.67 19.83
N LYS A 83 -9.62 -3.28 21.06
CA LYS A 83 -10.85 -2.54 21.37
C LYS A 83 -10.89 -1.18 20.67
N LYS A 84 -9.79 -0.41 20.71
CA LYS A 84 -9.68 0.88 20.03
C LYS A 84 -9.85 0.74 18.51
N PHE A 85 -9.17 -0.24 17.90
CA PHE A 85 -9.28 -0.51 16.47
C PHE A 85 -10.71 -0.89 16.06
N LYS A 86 -11.32 -1.83 16.79
CA LYS A 86 -12.74 -2.21 16.60
C LYS A 86 -13.66 -0.99 16.71
N THR A 87 -13.51 -0.19 17.76
CA THR A 87 -14.35 1.00 17.99
C THR A 87 -14.22 2.02 16.86
N ALA A 88 -12.99 2.26 16.37
CA ALA A 88 -12.75 3.22 15.30
C ALA A 88 -13.32 2.76 13.96
N ILE A 89 -13.15 1.48 13.60
CA ILE A 89 -13.75 0.93 12.37
C ILE A 89 -15.28 0.92 12.47
N GLN A 90 -15.85 0.60 13.63
CA GLN A 90 -17.30 0.68 13.83
C GLN A 90 -17.80 2.11 13.63
N ALA A 91 -17.18 3.10 14.28
CA ALA A 91 -17.54 4.51 14.11
C ALA A 91 -17.43 4.96 12.64
N MET A 92 -16.46 4.42 11.89
CA MET A 92 -16.30 4.67 10.45
C MET A 92 -17.40 4.03 9.60
N LYS A 93 -17.85 2.81 9.96
CA LYS A 93 -18.94 2.09 9.29
C LYS A 93 -20.32 2.66 9.61
N ASP A 94 -20.48 3.31 10.76
CA ASP A 94 -21.73 3.96 11.19
C ASP A 94 -22.00 5.28 10.44
N LEU A 95 -21.01 5.84 9.75
CA LEU A 95 -21.17 7.05 8.95
C LEU A 95 -22.00 6.79 7.68
N PRO A 96 -22.77 7.78 7.19
CA PRO A 96 -23.44 7.69 5.89
C PRO A 96 -22.47 7.31 4.77
N HIS A 97 -22.92 6.47 3.82
CA HIS A 97 -22.05 5.95 2.76
C HIS A 97 -21.38 7.06 1.91
N ASP A 98 -22.01 8.23 1.78
CA ASP A 98 -21.51 9.39 1.05
C ASP A 98 -20.68 10.36 1.91
N HIS A 99 -20.50 10.10 3.21
CA HIS A 99 -19.58 10.86 4.04
C HIS A 99 -18.13 10.58 3.61
N PRO A 100 -17.21 11.58 3.51
CA PRO A 100 -15.83 11.37 3.04
C PRO A 100 -15.02 10.41 3.92
N HIS A 101 -15.34 10.35 5.21
CA HIS A 101 -14.72 9.42 6.17
C HIS A 101 -15.42 8.07 6.26
N SER A 102 -16.55 7.86 5.60
CA SER A 102 -17.24 6.57 5.69
C SER A 102 -16.34 5.44 5.19
N PHE A 103 -16.55 4.25 5.72
CA PHE A 103 -15.77 3.08 5.30
C PHE A 103 -15.92 2.82 3.78
N ALA A 104 -17.11 3.07 3.22
CA ALA A 104 -17.35 3.00 1.77
C ALA A 104 -16.57 4.05 0.98
N SER A 105 -16.50 5.30 1.46
CA SER A 105 -15.70 6.35 0.83
C SER A 105 -14.21 6.08 0.91
N GLN A 106 -13.72 5.52 2.03
CA GLN A 106 -12.33 5.09 2.15
C GLN A 106 -12.02 4.00 1.12
N ALA A 107 -12.84 2.95 1.04
CA ALA A 107 -12.66 1.90 0.03
C ALA A 107 -12.64 2.43 -1.42
N LYS A 108 -13.48 3.43 -1.73
CA LYS A 108 -13.52 4.08 -3.05
C LYS A 108 -12.24 4.84 -3.42
N ILE A 109 -11.42 5.27 -2.45
CA ILE A 109 -10.12 5.89 -2.73
C ILE A 109 -9.25 4.93 -3.53
N HIS A 110 -9.14 3.68 -3.07
CA HIS A 110 -8.35 2.67 -3.77
C HIS A 110 -8.90 2.42 -5.17
N CYS A 111 -10.21 2.16 -5.31
CA CYS A 111 -10.80 2.03 -6.64
C CYS A 111 -10.53 3.23 -7.56
N ALA A 112 -10.65 4.47 -7.07
CA ALA A 112 -10.53 5.64 -7.93
C ALA A 112 -9.11 5.81 -8.51
N TYR A 113 -8.08 5.55 -7.70
CA TYR A 113 -6.67 5.66 -8.12
C TYR A 113 -6.16 4.41 -8.86
N CYS A 114 -6.80 3.25 -8.70
CA CYS A 114 -6.31 1.96 -9.18
C CYS A 114 -7.18 1.35 -10.32
N ASN A 115 -8.29 2.01 -10.67
CA ASN A 115 -9.20 1.58 -11.73
C ASN A 115 -9.51 2.70 -12.73
N GLY A 116 -8.64 3.71 -12.85
CA GLY A 116 -8.73 4.71 -13.92
C GLY A 116 -9.86 5.73 -13.78
N ALA A 117 -10.34 6.02 -12.56
CA ALA A 117 -11.33 7.08 -12.36
C ALA A 117 -10.75 8.49 -12.58
N TYR A 118 -9.44 8.66 -12.42
CA TYR A 118 -8.72 9.92 -12.59
C TYR A 118 -7.88 9.94 -13.87
N THR A 119 -7.69 11.14 -14.43
CA THR A 119 -6.80 11.37 -15.57
C THR A 119 -5.75 12.42 -15.25
N GLU A 120 -4.70 12.44 -16.06
CA GLU A 120 -3.58 13.37 -15.96
C GLU A 120 -3.87 14.76 -16.56
N VAL A 121 -5.12 15.20 -16.48
CA VAL A 121 -5.57 16.50 -17.00
C VAL A 121 -4.75 17.68 -16.46
N ASN A 122 -4.30 17.60 -15.20
CA ASN A 122 -3.49 18.65 -14.58
C ASN A 122 -2.03 18.66 -15.08
N SER A 123 -1.56 17.56 -15.68
CA SER A 123 -0.25 17.44 -16.34
C SER A 123 -0.31 17.73 -17.84
N GLY A 124 -1.52 17.93 -18.39
CA GLY A 124 -1.73 18.22 -19.82
C GLY A 124 -2.09 16.99 -20.66
N PHE A 125 -2.38 15.85 -20.03
CA PHE A 125 -2.77 14.60 -20.69
C PHE A 125 -4.18 14.18 -20.24
N PRO A 126 -5.24 14.83 -20.76
CA PRO A 126 -6.60 14.65 -20.26
C PRO A 126 -7.18 13.25 -20.50
N ASP A 127 -6.65 12.54 -21.50
CA ASP A 127 -7.11 11.20 -21.92
C ASP A 127 -6.24 10.07 -21.33
N THR A 128 -5.11 10.41 -20.70
CA THR A 128 -4.23 9.44 -20.02
C THR A 128 -4.73 9.25 -18.59
N ARG A 129 -5.03 8.02 -18.23
CA ARG A 129 -5.47 7.65 -16.87
C ARG A 129 -4.30 7.66 -15.90
N ILE A 130 -4.57 7.99 -14.64
CA ILE A 130 -3.63 7.77 -13.54
C ILE A 130 -3.71 6.31 -13.11
N GLU A 131 -2.57 5.66 -12.97
CA GLU A 131 -2.41 4.36 -12.30
C GLU A 131 -1.30 4.49 -11.24
N ILE A 132 -1.57 4.03 -10.02
CA ILE A 132 -0.61 4.10 -8.91
C ILE A 132 0.11 2.77 -8.67
N HIS A 133 -0.40 1.68 -9.24
CA HIS A 133 0.23 0.36 -9.20
C HIS A 133 1.28 0.19 -10.29
N ASN A 134 2.00 -0.91 -10.20
CA ASN A 134 3.00 -1.42 -11.14
C ASN A 134 4.20 -0.48 -11.37
N SER A 135 4.37 0.52 -10.51
CA SER A 135 5.36 1.58 -10.68
C SER A 135 5.90 2.07 -9.35
N TRP A 136 6.91 2.93 -9.41
CA TRP A 136 7.47 3.64 -8.26
C TRP A 136 6.47 4.45 -7.41
N LEU A 137 5.21 4.61 -7.84
CA LEU A 137 4.15 5.29 -7.10
C LEU A 137 3.47 4.38 -6.05
N PHE A 138 3.64 3.06 -6.16
CA PHE A 138 3.00 2.04 -5.32
C PHE A 138 3.16 2.31 -3.82
N PHE A 139 4.39 2.26 -3.31
CA PHE A 139 4.68 2.48 -1.90
C PHE A 139 4.23 3.86 -1.37
N PRO A 140 4.59 4.99 -2.01
CA PRO A 140 4.26 6.30 -1.45
C PRO A 140 2.77 6.63 -1.52
N PHE A 141 2.02 6.13 -2.52
CA PHE A 141 0.57 6.27 -2.54
C PHE A 141 -0.07 5.59 -1.34
N HIS A 142 0.24 4.30 -1.13
CA HIS A 142 -0.32 3.52 -0.03
C HIS A 142 0.09 4.08 1.33
N ARG A 143 1.32 4.60 1.48
CA ARG A 143 1.74 5.31 2.70
C ARG A 143 0.85 6.52 3.00
N TRP A 144 0.57 7.37 2.00
CA TRP A 144 -0.32 8.52 2.19
C TRP A 144 -1.75 8.11 2.48
N TYR A 145 -2.24 7.09 1.77
CA TYR A 145 -3.58 6.56 2.00
C TYR A 145 -3.75 6.08 3.44
N LEU A 146 -2.82 5.26 3.94
CA LEU A 146 -2.82 4.79 5.32
C LEU A 146 -2.61 5.92 6.34
N TYR A 147 -1.83 6.95 6.00
CA TYR A 147 -1.62 8.11 6.87
C TYR A 147 -2.94 8.83 7.18
N PHE A 148 -3.72 9.18 6.14
CA PHE A 148 -5.01 9.84 6.36
C PHE A 148 -6.03 8.89 6.98
N PHE A 149 -6.07 7.62 6.56
CA PHE A 149 -6.95 6.60 7.13
C PHE A 149 -6.74 6.43 8.65
N GLU A 150 -5.49 6.30 9.10
CA GLU A 150 -5.14 6.18 10.52
C GLU A 150 -5.54 7.42 11.33
N ARG A 151 -5.36 8.63 10.77
CA ARG A 151 -5.73 9.88 11.44
C ARG A 151 -7.24 10.06 11.54
N ILE A 152 -7.98 9.73 10.48
CA ILE A 152 -9.44 9.73 10.46
C ILE A 152 -9.97 8.79 11.55
N LEU A 153 -9.47 7.55 11.62
CA LEU A 153 -9.87 6.61 12.66
C LEU A 153 -9.60 7.13 14.07
N GLY A 154 -8.43 7.72 14.30
CA GLY A 154 -8.11 8.37 15.58
C GLY A 154 -9.06 9.52 15.91
N LYS A 155 -9.42 10.35 14.93
CA LYS A 155 -10.36 11.45 15.09
C LYS A 155 -11.76 10.96 15.48
N LEU A 156 -12.26 9.91 14.82
CA LEU A 156 -13.61 9.35 15.05
C LEU A 156 -13.82 8.86 16.48
N ILE A 157 -12.76 8.44 17.17
CA ILE A 157 -12.81 7.99 18.58
C ILE A 157 -12.15 8.97 19.55
N ASN A 158 -11.79 10.17 19.08
CA ASN A 158 -11.08 11.18 19.87
C ASN A 158 -9.78 10.64 20.54
N ASP A 159 -9.01 9.81 19.83
CA ASP A 159 -7.73 9.27 20.30
C ASP A 159 -6.57 9.75 19.41
N PRO A 160 -5.79 10.76 19.86
CA PRO A 160 -4.65 11.26 19.10
C PRO A 160 -3.48 10.26 19.05
N THR A 161 -3.52 9.18 19.85
CA THR A 161 -2.50 8.13 19.92
C THR A 161 -2.85 6.88 19.10
N PHE A 162 -4.05 6.86 18.49
CA PHE A 162 -4.52 5.73 17.70
C PHE A 162 -3.50 5.32 16.63
N ALA A 163 -3.28 4.02 16.49
CA ALA A 163 -2.38 3.46 15.48
C ALA A 163 -2.96 2.17 14.90
N LEU A 164 -2.76 1.98 13.60
CA LEU A 164 -3.23 0.81 12.87
C LEU A 164 -2.52 -0.47 13.31
N PRO A 165 -3.21 -1.62 13.31
CA PRO A 165 -2.54 -2.91 13.30
C PRO A 165 -1.82 -3.12 11.96
N PHE A 166 -0.81 -3.99 11.96
CA PHE A 166 -0.24 -4.54 10.73
C PHE A 166 -0.24 -6.07 10.79
N TRP A 167 -0.58 -6.72 9.68
CA TRP A 167 -0.52 -8.17 9.55
C TRP A 167 0.93 -8.59 9.33
N GLN A 168 1.60 -9.06 10.39
CA GLN A 168 3.03 -9.38 10.38
C GLN A 168 3.32 -10.79 9.81
N TRP A 169 2.95 -11.01 8.54
CA TRP A 169 3.18 -12.29 7.83
C TRP A 169 4.66 -12.60 7.55
N ASP A 170 5.58 -11.66 7.82
CA ASP A 170 7.02 -11.91 7.82
C ASP A 170 7.54 -12.60 9.10
N GLU A 171 6.71 -12.74 10.13
CA GLU A 171 7.02 -13.48 11.36
C GLU A 171 6.18 -14.76 11.47
N THR A 172 6.77 -15.88 11.89
CA THR A 172 6.11 -17.19 11.98
C THR A 172 4.72 -17.13 12.62
N ASP A 173 4.61 -16.52 13.80
CA ASP A 173 3.36 -16.47 14.57
C ASP A 173 2.33 -15.49 13.98
N GLY A 174 2.76 -14.63 13.04
CA GLY A 174 1.92 -13.67 12.34
C GLY A 174 1.51 -14.10 10.94
N MET A 175 1.90 -15.29 10.47
CA MET A 175 1.57 -15.77 9.11
C MET A 175 0.11 -16.24 8.95
N GLN A 176 -0.57 -16.58 10.04
CA GLN A 176 -2.01 -16.83 9.99
C GLN A 176 -2.77 -15.51 9.89
N MET A 177 -3.94 -15.52 9.25
CA MET A 177 -4.84 -14.38 9.28
C MET A 177 -5.15 -14.01 10.75
N PRO A 178 -4.99 -12.75 11.18
CA PRO A 178 -5.16 -12.41 12.59
C PRO A 178 -6.58 -12.68 13.07
N GLN A 179 -6.72 -13.30 14.25
CA GLN A 179 -8.01 -13.75 14.79
C GLN A 179 -9.07 -12.64 14.90
N MET A 180 -8.68 -11.37 15.02
CA MET A 180 -9.64 -10.27 15.06
C MET A 180 -10.37 -10.03 13.73
N PHE A 181 -9.89 -10.59 12.62
CA PHE A 181 -10.51 -10.47 11.31
C PHE A 181 -11.31 -11.72 10.91
N VAL A 182 -11.21 -12.84 11.63
CA VAL A 182 -11.88 -14.10 11.23
C VAL A 182 -13.31 -14.16 11.79
N PRO A 183 -14.22 -14.99 11.23
CA PRO A 183 -15.59 -15.06 11.74
C PRO A 183 -15.60 -15.61 13.18
N GLU A 184 -16.52 -15.11 14.00
CA GLU A 184 -16.76 -15.70 15.33
C GLU A 184 -17.66 -16.94 15.17
N ASN A 185 -17.25 -18.07 15.75
CA ASN A 185 -17.85 -19.42 15.60
C ASN A 185 -19.38 -19.54 15.85
N ILE A 186 -20.05 -18.49 16.32
CA ILE A 186 -21.47 -18.49 16.70
C ILE A 186 -22.31 -17.64 15.74
N ASP A 187 -21.71 -16.68 15.04
CA ASP A 187 -22.41 -15.79 14.10
C ASP A 187 -21.38 -15.05 13.23
N VAL A 188 -21.31 -15.41 11.95
CA VAL A 188 -20.40 -14.78 10.97
C VAL A 188 -20.61 -13.27 10.86
N ASN A 189 -21.80 -12.75 11.22
CA ASN A 189 -22.12 -11.33 11.14
C ASN A 189 -21.78 -10.54 12.40
N LYS A 190 -21.32 -11.18 13.49
CA LYS A 190 -20.96 -10.48 14.73
C LYS A 190 -19.62 -9.76 14.67
N ASN A 191 -18.66 -10.32 13.93
CA ASN A 191 -17.38 -9.66 13.75
C ASN A 191 -17.43 -8.73 12.54
N PHE A 192 -17.75 -7.45 12.75
CA PHE A 192 -17.78 -6.48 11.65
C PHE A 192 -16.40 -6.22 11.01
N LEU A 193 -15.30 -6.73 11.57
CA LEU A 193 -13.98 -6.74 10.91
C LEU A 193 -13.81 -7.92 9.94
N TYR A 194 -14.66 -8.93 10.03
CA TYR A 194 -14.72 -10.01 9.07
C TYR A 194 -15.41 -9.53 7.79
N ASP A 195 -14.94 -10.08 6.67
CA ASP A 195 -15.49 -9.89 5.35
C ASP A 195 -15.88 -11.27 4.80
N PRO A 196 -17.16 -11.49 4.42
CA PRO A 196 -17.60 -12.76 3.85
C PRO A 196 -16.98 -13.08 2.48
N PHE A 197 -16.44 -12.08 1.77
CA PHE A 197 -15.81 -12.25 0.45
C PHE A 197 -14.31 -12.54 0.58
N ARG A 198 -14.00 -13.60 1.34
CA ARG A 198 -12.65 -14.17 1.47
C ARG A 198 -12.68 -15.67 1.15
N ASP A 199 -11.56 -16.23 0.68
CA ASP A 199 -11.46 -17.68 0.53
C ASP A 199 -11.56 -18.38 1.90
N ASN A 200 -12.64 -19.12 2.10
CA ASN A 200 -12.91 -19.84 3.34
C ASN A 200 -11.86 -20.93 3.66
N LYS A 201 -11.15 -21.47 2.66
CA LYS A 201 -10.06 -22.44 2.87
C LYS A 201 -8.82 -21.79 3.48
N HIS A 202 -8.69 -20.48 3.32
CA HIS A 202 -7.55 -19.68 3.73
C HIS A 202 -7.76 -19.00 5.09
N LEU A 203 -8.90 -19.27 5.75
CA LEU A 203 -9.07 -18.91 7.17
C LEU A 203 -8.17 -19.77 8.07
N PRO A 204 -7.80 -19.29 9.28
CA PRO A 204 -7.03 -20.09 10.22
C PRO A 204 -7.67 -21.47 10.47
N PRO A 205 -6.86 -22.54 10.59
CA PRO A 205 -5.42 -22.54 10.87
C PRO A 205 -4.51 -22.41 9.63
N ALA A 206 -5.03 -22.11 8.44
CA ALA A 206 -4.21 -21.89 7.25
C ALA A 206 -3.17 -20.78 7.46
N ILE A 207 -1.98 -21.01 6.91
CA ILE A 207 -0.85 -20.07 6.89
C ILE A 207 -0.85 -19.41 5.53
N VAL A 208 -0.75 -18.08 5.48
CA VAL A 208 -0.71 -17.33 4.21
C VAL A 208 0.38 -17.86 3.29
N ASP A 209 0.12 -17.95 2.00
CA ASP A 209 1.15 -18.27 1.02
C ASP A 209 1.68 -17.00 0.36
N LEU A 210 2.87 -16.56 0.77
CA LEU A 210 3.49 -15.35 0.20
C LEU A 210 3.98 -15.57 -1.24
N ASP A 211 3.98 -16.81 -1.74
CA ASP A 211 4.31 -17.17 -3.12
C ASP A 211 3.10 -17.77 -3.86
N TYR A 212 1.88 -17.41 -3.44
CA TYR A 212 0.64 -17.97 -3.97
C TYR A 212 0.51 -17.78 -5.48
N ALA A 213 0.40 -18.90 -6.19
CA ALA A 213 0.28 -18.96 -7.65
C ALA A 213 -1.06 -19.57 -8.08
N ASP A 214 -2.15 -19.10 -7.46
CA ASP A 214 -3.55 -19.50 -7.76
C ASP A 214 -3.77 -21.01 -7.68
N ASN A 215 -3.08 -21.67 -6.73
CA ASN A 215 -3.26 -23.09 -6.48
C ASN A 215 -3.10 -23.42 -4.99
N ASP A 216 -4.10 -24.10 -4.43
CA ASP A 216 -4.16 -24.44 -3.00
C ASP A 216 -3.35 -25.70 -2.66
N LYS A 217 -2.14 -25.84 -3.23
CA LYS A 217 -1.32 -27.03 -2.96
C LYS A 217 -0.83 -26.97 -1.51
N PRO A 218 -1.16 -27.96 -0.66
CA PRO A 218 -0.70 -27.95 0.71
C PRO A 218 0.83 -28.13 0.74
N HIS A 219 1.51 -27.21 1.42
CA HIS A 219 2.94 -27.24 1.62
C HIS A 219 3.27 -27.55 3.09
N ASN A 220 3.95 -28.68 3.34
CA ASN A 220 4.43 -29.04 4.67
C ASN A 220 5.47 -28.04 5.23
N ASP A 221 6.02 -27.18 4.37
CA ASP A 221 7.10 -26.23 4.64
C ASP A 221 6.69 -24.76 4.41
N GLN A 222 5.39 -24.42 4.46
CA GLN A 222 4.87 -23.08 4.13
C GLN A 222 5.58 -21.94 4.88
N VAL A 223 5.87 -22.11 6.17
CA VAL A 223 6.61 -21.11 6.97
C VAL A 223 7.99 -20.82 6.38
N GLN A 224 8.70 -21.85 5.93
CA GLN A 224 10.02 -21.69 5.33
C GLN A 224 9.91 -21.03 3.95
N ARG A 225 8.91 -21.40 3.14
CA ARG A 225 8.62 -20.76 1.86
C ARG A 225 8.38 -19.26 2.04
N ASN A 226 7.54 -18.87 2.98
CA ASN A 226 7.27 -17.47 3.29
C ASN A 226 8.55 -16.71 3.67
N LYS A 227 9.43 -17.31 4.49
CA LYS A 227 10.73 -16.69 4.83
C LYS A 227 11.63 -16.54 3.60
N CYS A 228 11.66 -17.53 2.71
CA CYS A 228 12.39 -17.43 1.44
C CYS A 228 11.82 -16.32 0.55
N THR A 229 10.51 -16.17 0.50
CA THR A 229 9.83 -15.08 -0.21
C THR A 229 10.21 -13.72 0.37
N MET A 230 10.26 -13.56 1.70
CA MET A 230 10.75 -12.32 2.31
C MET A 230 12.18 -11.98 1.90
N TYR A 231 13.05 -12.99 1.90
CA TYR A 231 14.43 -12.81 1.46
C TYR A 231 14.51 -12.43 -0.03
N ARG A 232 13.69 -13.07 -0.87
CA ARG A 232 13.60 -12.73 -2.30
C ARG A 232 13.17 -11.29 -2.49
N ASP A 233 12.07 -10.87 -1.87
CA ASP A 233 11.42 -9.59 -2.15
C ASP A 233 12.14 -8.40 -1.51
N LEU A 234 12.89 -8.61 -0.41
CA LEU A 234 13.63 -7.54 0.27
C LEU A 234 15.14 -7.52 -0.01
N ILE A 235 15.70 -8.58 -0.59
CA ILE A 235 17.15 -8.70 -0.80
C ILE A 235 17.45 -9.13 -2.23
N SER A 236 17.12 -10.37 -2.62
CA SER A 236 17.60 -10.91 -3.91
C SER A 236 17.06 -10.14 -5.13
N ASN A 237 15.81 -9.70 -5.07
CA ASN A 237 15.13 -8.99 -6.15
C ASN A 237 14.98 -7.49 -5.87
N ALA A 238 15.60 -6.97 -4.81
CA ALA A 238 15.44 -5.59 -4.36
C ALA A 238 16.81 -4.92 -4.11
N GLY A 239 17.78 -5.20 -4.98
CA GLY A 239 19.15 -4.72 -4.82
C GLY A 239 19.33 -3.22 -5.10
N ASP A 240 18.31 -2.55 -5.65
CA ASP A 240 18.35 -1.14 -5.99
C ASP A 240 16.93 -0.51 -5.90
N PRO A 241 16.80 0.82 -5.98
CA PRO A 241 15.50 1.46 -5.82
C PRO A 241 14.49 1.08 -6.91
N ILE A 242 14.88 0.86 -8.16
CA ILE A 242 13.92 0.53 -9.23
C ILE A 242 13.41 -0.90 -9.05
N SER A 243 14.30 -1.85 -8.73
CA SER A 243 13.88 -3.23 -8.47
C SER A 243 13.00 -3.36 -7.22
N PHE A 244 13.15 -2.48 -6.22
CA PHE A 244 12.29 -2.46 -5.03
C PHE A 244 10.98 -1.67 -5.23
N PHE A 245 11.05 -0.41 -5.66
CA PHE A 245 9.89 0.48 -5.76
C PHE A 245 9.06 0.24 -7.02
N GLY A 246 9.67 -0.29 -8.09
CA GLY A 246 9.06 -0.43 -9.40
C GLY A 246 9.58 0.58 -10.41
N ALA A 247 9.17 0.39 -11.67
CA ALA A 247 9.61 1.20 -12.79
C ALA A 247 9.21 2.68 -12.67
N ILE A 248 10.00 3.48 -13.39
CA ILE A 248 9.75 4.90 -13.61
C ILE A 248 8.38 5.05 -14.29
N TYR A 249 7.55 5.94 -13.76
CA TYR A 249 6.26 6.29 -14.32
C TYR A 249 6.04 7.81 -14.25
N GLU A 250 6.00 8.45 -15.40
CA GLU A 250 5.92 9.89 -15.57
C GLU A 250 4.66 10.33 -16.33
N ALA A 251 4.37 11.63 -16.26
CA ALA A 251 3.18 12.17 -16.91
C ALA A 251 3.19 11.96 -18.43
N GLY A 252 2.07 11.46 -18.95
CA GLY A 252 1.85 11.12 -20.35
C GLY A 252 2.23 9.69 -20.73
N GLU A 253 2.70 8.89 -19.77
CA GLU A 253 2.95 7.46 -19.97
C GLU A 253 1.67 6.65 -19.75
N GLU A 254 1.49 5.61 -20.56
CA GLU A 254 0.43 4.64 -20.34
C GLU A 254 0.75 3.77 -19.11
N PRO A 255 -0.27 3.29 -18.38
CA PRO A 255 -0.05 2.41 -17.24
C PRO A 255 0.80 1.19 -17.57
N ILE A 256 1.70 0.88 -16.64
CA ILE A 256 2.66 -0.21 -16.80
C ILE A 256 1.92 -1.54 -16.78
N PRO A 257 2.10 -2.40 -17.80
CA PRO A 257 1.47 -3.72 -17.85
C PRO A 257 2.02 -4.63 -16.75
N ASP A 258 1.33 -5.75 -16.49
CA ASP A 258 1.82 -6.76 -15.55
C ASP A 258 3.07 -7.48 -16.09
N ASP A 259 4.25 -6.93 -15.81
CA ASP A 259 5.53 -7.45 -16.28
C ASP A 259 6.68 -7.29 -15.25
N LYS A 260 7.91 -7.58 -15.69
CA LYS A 260 9.11 -7.59 -14.83
C LYS A 260 9.57 -6.21 -14.33
N SER A 261 8.89 -5.15 -14.74
CA SER A 261 9.22 -3.78 -14.32
C SER A 261 8.55 -3.38 -12.99
N ILE A 262 7.62 -4.20 -12.49
CA ILE A 262 6.96 -4.04 -11.19
C ILE A 262 7.96 -4.26 -10.05
N GLY A 263 7.81 -3.48 -8.97
CA GLY A 263 8.67 -3.58 -7.79
C GLY A 263 8.54 -4.93 -7.09
N SER A 264 9.64 -5.42 -6.53
CA SER A 264 9.77 -6.77 -5.97
C SER A 264 8.70 -7.14 -4.94
N VAL A 265 8.34 -6.21 -4.06
CA VAL A 265 7.32 -6.42 -3.02
C VAL A 265 5.92 -6.39 -3.62
N GLU A 266 5.66 -5.48 -4.57
CA GLU A 266 4.36 -5.35 -5.24
C GLU A 266 4.04 -6.63 -6.04
N THR A 267 4.94 -7.05 -6.93
CA THR A 267 4.74 -8.28 -7.72
C THR A 267 4.77 -9.56 -6.89
N GLY A 268 5.46 -9.55 -5.75
CA GLY A 268 5.66 -10.70 -4.87
C GLY A 268 4.62 -10.80 -3.77
N CYS A 269 5.07 -10.70 -2.53
CA CYS A 269 4.26 -10.90 -1.34
C CYS A 269 3.00 -10.02 -1.25
N HIS A 270 2.97 -8.82 -1.86
CA HIS A 270 1.75 -8.00 -1.94
C HIS A 270 0.67 -8.68 -2.80
N ASN A 271 0.92 -8.86 -4.10
CA ASN A 271 -0.05 -9.44 -5.04
C ASN A 271 -0.48 -10.85 -4.61
N ASN A 272 0.46 -11.64 -4.08
CA ASN A 272 0.17 -13.00 -3.63
C ASN A 272 -0.78 -13.02 -2.43
N VAL A 273 -0.66 -12.10 -1.46
CA VAL A 273 -1.60 -12.03 -0.34
C VAL A 273 -2.98 -11.55 -0.82
N HIS A 274 -3.04 -10.59 -1.74
CA HIS A 274 -4.30 -10.16 -2.35
C HIS A 274 -5.04 -11.32 -3.01
N ARG A 275 -4.36 -12.09 -3.88
CA ARG A 275 -4.91 -13.28 -4.53
C ARG A 275 -5.30 -14.38 -3.55
N TRP A 276 -4.47 -14.62 -2.54
CA TRP A 276 -4.71 -15.64 -1.52
C TRP A 276 -5.94 -15.32 -0.66
N VAL A 277 -6.19 -14.05 -0.34
CA VAL A 277 -7.35 -13.67 0.50
C VAL A 277 -8.65 -13.61 -0.30
N GLY A 278 -8.62 -13.14 -1.55
CA GLY A 278 -9.82 -12.96 -2.38
C GLY A 278 -10.67 -14.23 -2.52
N ASP A 279 -12.00 -14.11 -2.53
CA ASP A 279 -12.89 -15.27 -2.62
C ASP A 279 -12.99 -15.78 -4.06
N PRO A 280 -12.50 -16.99 -4.38
CA PRO A 280 -12.55 -17.53 -5.74
C PRO A 280 -13.98 -17.81 -6.23
N ASN A 281 -15.00 -17.70 -5.37
CA ASN A 281 -16.40 -17.82 -5.77
C ASN A 281 -17.01 -16.48 -6.24
N GLN A 282 -16.30 -15.36 -6.10
CA GLN A 282 -16.72 -14.06 -6.65
C GLN A 282 -16.23 -13.90 -8.09
N PRO A 283 -16.95 -13.14 -8.95
CA PRO A 283 -16.62 -13.02 -10.37
C PRO A 283 -15.20 -12.56 -10.66
N LEU A 284 -14.63 -11.67 -9.85
CA LEU A 284 -13.28 -11.10 -9.98
C LEU A 284 -12.44 -11.36 -8.73
N HIS A 285 -12.81 -12.37 -7.94
CA HIS A 285 -12.15 -12.72 -6.69
C HIS A 285 -12.25 -11.60 -5.63
N GLU A 286 -13.37 -10.87 -5.64
CA GLU A 286 -13.69 -9.89 -4.61
C GLU A 286 -13.61 -10.48 -3.19
N ASP A 287 -13.34 -9.70 -2.14
CA ASP A 287 -12.98 -8.28 -2.23
C ASP A 287 -11.47 -8.10 -2.47
N MET A 288 -10.60 -8.79 -1.73
CA MET A 288 -9.13 -8.60 -1.77
C MET A 288 -8.45 -8.97 -3.10
N GLY A 289 -9.05 -9.81 -3.95
CA GLY A 289 -8.41 -10.30 -5.18
C GLY A 289 -8.37 -9.31 -6.34
N VAL A 290 -9.08 -8.18 -6.24
CA VAL A 290 -9.12 -7.16 -7.31
C VAL A 290 -9.14 -5.74 -6.74
N PHE A 291 -8.48 -4.81 -7.44
CA PHE A 291 -8.22 -3.47 -6.92
C PHE A 291 -9.48 -2.69 -6.53
N TYR A 292 -10.55 -2.74 -7.34
CA TYR A 292 -11.72 -1.89 -7.12
C TYR A 292 -12.46 -2.20 -5.81
N SER A 293 -12.30 -3.42 -5.32
CA SER A 293 -13.00 -3.95 -4.15
C SER A 293 -12.08 -4.19 -2.96
N ALA A 294 -10.78 -4.36 -3.13
CA ALA A 294 -9.87 -4.81 -2.07
C ALA A 294 -10.00 -4.04 -0.75
N ALA A 295 -10.12 -2.71 -0.82
CA ALA A 295 -10.23 -1.86 0.36
C ALA A 295 -11.61 -1.87 1.06
N ARG A 296 -12.56 -2.68 0.58
CA ARG A 296 -13.81 -3.02 1.28
C ARG A 296 -13.58 -4.04 2.40
N ASP A 297 -12.49 -4.80 2.31
CA ASP A 297 -12.08 -5.70 3.38
C ASP A 297 -11.27 -4.93 4.44
N PRO A 298 -11.65 -4.90 5.74
CA PRO A 298 -10.84 -4.29 6.79
C PRO A 298 -9.40 -4.85 6.92
N LEU A 299 -9.16 -6.09 6.48
CA LEU A 299 -7.84 -6.73 6.46
C LEU A 299 -6.89 -6.06 5.47
N PHE A 300 -7.40 -5.44 4.40
CA PHE A 300 -6.62 -4.66 3.42
C PHE A 300 -5.67 -3.69 4.11
N TYR A 301 -6.20 -2.89 5.04
CA TYR A 301 -5.45 -1.84 5.72
C TYR A 301 -4.36 -2.40 6.63
N ALA A 302 -4.58 -3.58 7.24
CA ALA A 302 -3.57 -4.25 8.05
C ALA A 302 -2.49 -4.93 7.18
N HIS A 303 -2.86 -5.50 6.03
CA HIS A 303 -1.91 -6.01 5.04
C HIS A 303 -1.02 -4.88 4.51
N HIS A 304 -1.63 -3.79 4.02
CA HIS A 304 -0.92 -2.61 3.51
C HIS A 304 -0.10 -1.90 4.58
N ALA A 305 -0.52 -1.93 5.85
CA ALA A 305 0.32 -1.45 6.95
C ALA A 305 1.61 -2.28 7.13
N ASN A 306 1.62 -3.58 6.77
CA ASN A 306 2.86 -4.36 6.73
C ASN A 306 3.65 -4.13 5.42
N ILE A 307 2.99 -3.89 4.29
CA ILE A 307 3.66 -3.45 3.06
C ILE A 307 4.40 -2.12 3.30
N ASP A 308 3.77 -1.16 3.95
CA ASP A 308 4.42 0.09 4.35
C ASP A 308 5.63 -0.14 5.28
N ARG A 309 5.54 -1.18 6.15
CA ARG A 309 6.66 -1.64 6.99
C ARG A 309 7.80 -2.19 6.14
N MET A 310 7.52 -2.86 5.02
CA MET A 310 8.56 -3.43 4.15
C MET A 310 9.50 -2.36 3.62
N TRP A 311 8.98 -1.19 3.21
CA TRP A 311 9.84 -0.05 2.83
C TRP A 311 10.76 0.38 3.98
N LYS A 312 10.23 0.47 5.20
CA LYS A 312 11.07 0.76 6.37
C LYS A 312 12.18 -0.29 6.55
N LEU A 313 11.83 -1.57 6.54
CA LEU A 313 12.78 -2.67 6.76
C LEU A 313 13.85 -2.72 5.66
N TRP A 314 13.45 -2.55 4.41
CA TRP A 314 14.36 -2.52 3.27
C TRP A 314 15.47 -1.48 3.46
N LYS A 315 15.13 -0.28 3.96
CA LYS A 315 16.13 0.73 4.31
C LYS A 315 16.96 0.38 5.54
N GLU A 316 16.34 -0.21 6.56
CA GLU A 316 17.02 -0.60 7.79
C GLU A 316 18.04 -1.74 7.59
N LEU A 317 17.95 -2.50 6.49
CA LEU A 317 18.95 -3.48 6.09
C LEU A 317 20.33 -2.86 5.79
N ARG A 318 20.37 -1.58 5.39
CA ARG A 318 21.61 -0.84 5.10
C ARG A 318 22.54 -1.55 4.10
N LEU A 319 21.97 -2.27 3.14
CA LEU A 319 22.72 -2.88 2.04
C LEU A 319 22.99 -1.85 0.93
N PRO A 320 24.04 -2.02 0.12
CA PRO A 320 24.26 -1.18 -1.07
C PRO A 320 23.03 -1.17 -1.98
N GLY A 321 22.66 0.01 -2.49
CA GLY A 321 21.48 0.19 -3.32
C GLY A 321 20.16 0.38 -2.57
N HIS A 322 20.14 0.10 -1.25
CA HIS A 322 18.94 0.30 -0.41
C HIS A 322 18.77 1.77 0.01
N VAL A 323 18.47 2.62 -0.96
CA VAL A 323 18.29 4.06 -0.80
C VAL A 323 16.94 4.51 -1.35
N ASP A 324 16.38 5.59 -0.79
CA ASP A 324 15.15 6.14 -1.34
C ASP A 324 15.37 6.73 -2.75
N LEU A 325 14.27 6.83 -3.50
CA LEU A 325 14.24 7.53 -4.78
C LEU A 325 14.50 9.03 -4.60
N THR A 326 15.24 9.60 -5.54
CA THR A 326 15.56 11.03 -5.59
C THR A 326 15.15 11.67 -6.92
N HIS A 327 14.43 10.92 -7.76
CA HIS A 327 14.01 11.39 -9.07
C HIS A 327 13.02 12.57 -8.94
N PRO A 328 13.25 13.71 -9.62
CA PRO A 328 12.39 14.89 -9.46
C PRO A 328 10.91 14.65 -9.79
N SER A 329 10.63 13.89 -10.85
CA SER A 329 9.24 13.55 -11.23
C SER A 329 8.54 12.72 -10.16
N TRP A 330 9.26 11.82 -9.50
CA TRP A 330 8.75 11.07 -8.36
C TRP A 330 8.53 12.00 -7.15
N LEU A 331 9.53 12.80 -6.76
CA LEU A 331 9.41 13.70 -5.61
C LEU A 331 8.26 14.71 -5.75
N ASN A 332 7.98 15.16 -6.97
CA ASN A 332 6.94 16.13 -7.27
C ASN A 332 5.57 15.49 -7.59
N ALA A 333 5.48 14.16 -7.68
CA ALA A 333 4.20 13.49 -7.77
C ALA A 333 3.35 13.78 -6.52
N SER A 334 2.04 13.85 -6.71
CA SER A 334 1.13 14.25 -5.64
C SER A 334 -0.24 13.62 -5.80
N TYR A 335 -0.89 13.39 -4.67
CA TYR A 335 -2.24 12.85 -4.58
C TYR A 335 -3.13 13.79 -3.78
N VAL A 336 -4.44 13.64 -3.91
CA VAL A 336 -5.42 14.39 -3.12
C VAL A 336 -6.26 13.42 -2.29
N PHE A 337 -6.34 13.68 -0.98
CA PHE A 337 -7.15 12.92 -0.02
C PHE A 337 -8.02 13.87 0.80
N TYR A 338 -9.12 13.37 1.35
CA TYR A 338 -9.77 14.04 2.49
C TYR A 338 -8.99 13.71 3.77
N ASP A 339 -8.65 14.74 4.56
CA ASP A 339 -8.04 14.56 5.89
C ASP A 339 -9.09 14.34 6.98
N GLU A 340 -8.67 14.18 8.24
CA GLU A 340 -9.57 14.00 9.39
C GLU A 340 -10.48 15.19 9.71
N ASN A 341 -10.33 16.33 9.02
CA ASN A 341 -11.16 17.53 9.15
C ASN A 341 -12.05 17.75 7.92
N GLU A 342 -12.15 16.75 7.03
CA GLU A 342 -12.91 16.79 5.79
C GLU A 342 -12.41 17.88 4.82
N ASP A 343 -11.14 18.27 4.95
CA ASP A 343 -10.46 19.15 4.00
C ASP A 343 -9.80 18.32 2.90
N LEU A 344 -9.82 18.83 1.66
CA LEU A 344 -9.06 18.25 0.56
C LEU A 344 -7.60 18.67 0.68
N VAL A 345 -6.70 17.70 0.86
CA VAL A 345 -5.28 17.92 1.06
C VAL A 345 -4.48 17.31 -0.08
N MET A 346 -3.65 18.14 -0.72
CA MET A 346 -2.65 17.70 -1.69
C MET A 346 -1.39 17.25 -0.96
N ALA A 347 -1.09 15.95 -1.06
CA ALA A 347 0.06 15.31 -0.45
C ALA A 347 1.12 15.00 -1.52
N MET A 348 2.26 15.71 -1.46
CA MET A 348 3.40 15.51 -2.37
C MET A 348 4.36 14.45 -1.83
N LEU A 349 5.02 13.70 -2.71
CA LEU A 349 5.94 12.63 -2.28
C LEU A 349 7.18 13.16 -1.57
N MET A 350 7.70 14.33 -1.97
CA MET A 350 8.81 14.99 -1.27
C MET A 350 8.50 15.24 0.21
N MET A 351 7.24 15.43 0.59
CA MET A 351 6.87 15.63 1.99
C MET A 351 7.03 14.36 2.83
N LEU A 352 6.92 13.17 2.24
CA LEU A 352 7.26 11.91 2.93
C LEU A 352 8.75 11.84 3.25
N MET A 353 9.58 12.32 2.32
CA MET A 353 11.04 12.27 2.42
C MET A 353 11.60 13.19 3.49
N LEU A 354 10.99 14.35 3.70
CA LEU A 354 11.37 15.31 4.74
C LEU A 354 11.08 14.83 6.16
N VAL A 355 10.28 13.77 6.31
CA VAL A 355 9.92 13.20 7.62
C VAL A 355 10.75 11.98 7.99
N VAL A 356 11.48 11.40 7.03
CA VAL A 356 12.42 10.30 7.29
C VAL A 356 13.57 10.69 8.24
N PRO A 357 14.10 11.94 8.25
CA PRO A 357 15.08 12.33 9.27
C PRO A 357 14.43 12.62 10.64
N TYR A 358 13.15 13.00 10.68
CA TYR A 358 12.44 13.45 11.88
C TYR A 358 11.08 12.76 12.05
N GLY A 359 11.11 11.48 12.42
CA GLY A 359 10.18 10.84 13.39
C GLY A 359 8.65 10.97 13.32
N GLN A 360 8.03 11.72 12.41
CA GLN A 360 6.60 12.09 12.50
C GLN A 360 5.66 11.32 11.55
N MET A 361 6.19 10.67 10.51
CA MET A 361 5.44 9.84 9.55
C MET A 361 6.10 8.47 9.33
N ALA A 362 7.34 8.29 9.83
CA ALA A 362 8.13 7.07 9.68
C ALA A 362 8.52 6.45 11.03
N ARG A 363 7.61 6.39 12.03
CA ARG A 363 7.82 5.65 13.30
C ARG A 363 6.44 5.23 13.85
N GLY A 364 6.23 4.09 14.51
CA GLY A 364 7.15 3.02 14.86
C GLY A 364 6.40 1.70 14.97
N TYR A 365 6.79 0.75 14.13
CA TYR A 365 6.56 -0.65 14.40
C TYR A 365 7.39 -1.02 15.63
N GLY A 366 6.78 -1.67 16.63
CA GLY A 366 7.50 -2.17 17.81
C GLY A 366 8.80 -2.87 17.41
N GLN A 367 9.87 -2.66 18.19
CA GLN A 367 11.24 -3.08 17.91
C GLN A 367 11.33 -4.62 17.72
N GLN A 368 11.10 -5.13 16.50
CA GLN A 368 11.12 -6.57 16.19
C GLN A 368 11.82 -6.87 14.85
N VAL A 369 12.86 -6.11 14.52
CA VAL A 369 13.63 -6.25 13.26
C VAL A 369 14.53 -7.50 13.24
N LEU A 370 14.75 -8.20 14.37
CA LEU A 370 15.80 -9.22 14.47
C LEU A 370 15.39 -10.68 14.13
N VAL A 371 14.10 -11.04 14.10
CA VAL A 371 13.71 -12.48 14.13
C VAL A 371 13.86 -13.17 12.77
N VAL A 372 13.59 -12.46 11.67
CA VAL A 372 13.63 -13.04 10.31
C VAL A 372 15.06 -13.33 9.87
N PHE A 373 15.98 -12.40 10.14
CA PHE A 373 17.38 -12.50 9.68
C PHE A 373 18.21 -13.50 10.47
N ALA A 374 17.94 -13.67 11.77
CA ALA A 374 18.63 -14.67 12.59
C ALA A 374 18.32 -16.11 12.13
N SER A 375 17.10 -16.37 11.66
CA SER A 375 16.69 -17.71 11.21
C SER A 375 17.35 -18.11 9.88
N LEU A 376 17.39 -17.20 8.90
CA LEU A 376 17.95 -17.47 7.58
C LEU A 376 19.49 -17.49 7.58
N ALA A 377 20.14 -16.64 8.37
CA ALA A 377 21.60 -16.63 8.50
C ALA A 377 22.14 -17.97 9.05
N VAL A 378 21.41 -18.58 9.99
CA VAL A 378 21.74 -19.91 10.55
C VAL A 378 21.54 -21.02 9.52
N THR A 379 20.50 -20.96 8.68
CA THR A 379 20.24 -21.97 7.65
C THR A 379 21.23 -21.94 6.49
N TYR A 380 21.75 -20.76 6.13
CA TYR A 380 22.64 -20.58 4.96
C TYR A 380 24.11 -20.29 5.30
N GLY A 381 24.53 -20.44 6.57
CA GLY A 381 25.94 -20.31 6.97
C GLY A 381 26.51 -18.89 6.86
N LEU A 382 25.65 -17.87 6.79
CA LEU A 382 26.06 -16.47 6.77
C LEU A 382 26.30 -16.01 8.23
N LYS A 383 27.50 -15.50 8.54
CA LYS A 383 27.80 -15.00 9.89
C LYS A 383 26.82 -13.88 10.27
N PRO A 384 26.17 -13.93 11.45
CA PRO A 384 25.34 -12.84 11.92
C PRO A 384 26.20 -11.58 12.14
N TRP A 385 25.82 -10.47 11.50
CA TRP A 385 26.41 -9.16 11.76
C TRP A 385 25.90 -8.64 13.10
N VAL A 386 26.65 -8.94 14.16
CA VAL A 386 26.44 -8.35 15.49
C VAL A 386 26.92 -6.91 15.43
N THR A 387 26.00 -5.94 15.36
CA THR A 387 26.34 -4.55 15.69
C THR A 387 26.39 -4.43 17.21
N THR A 388 27.60 -4.33 17.75
CA THR A 388 27.79 -3.95 19.15
C THR A 388 27.55 -2.44 19.26
N SER A 389 26.42 -2.03 19.85
CA SER A 389 26.28 -0.67 20.34
C SER A 389 27.16 -0.52 21.57
N ARG A 390 28.25 0.26 21.47
CA ARG A 390 28.89 0.86 22.65
C ARG A 390 28.30 2.26 22.85
N HIS A 391 28.16 2.58 24.14
CA HIS A 391 27.42 3.67 24.79
C HIS A 391 27.48 5.05 24.17
#